data_AF-A0A259S6G0-F1
#
_entry.id   AF-A0A259S6G0-F1
#
_cell.length_a   1.000
_cell.length_b   1.000
_cell.length_c   1.000
_cell.angle_alpha   90.00
_cell.angle_beta   90.00
_cell.angle_gamma   90.00
#
_symmetry.space_group_name_H-M   'P 1'
#
loop_
_entity.id
_entity.type
_entity.pdbx_description
1 polymer ?
#
loop_
_entity_poly.entity_id
_entity_poly.type
_entity_poly.pdbx_seq_one_letter_code
_entity_poly.pdbx_strand_id
1 'polypeptide(L)'
;DYEVDEKKRTVGVLEPGIEKVEDYLGIDNLYESANTPLISFLNNSIKALALFKRDTDYVVMNDEVMIVDEHTGRILVGRRYNEGIHQAIEAKEAVPVKAENQTLATVTLQNYFRLYDKLAGMTGTADTEAAEFMSTYKLGVVPIPTNRPMIRQDKPDLVYKNETAKFAQVVEDIAVRHENGQPVLVGTVSVEKSEYLSRLLSKKGIKHEVLNAKNHAREAEIVARAGRLGAVTVATNMAGRGTDIMLGGNAEFLAVQDLKSRGLDPVETPDEYEAAWEETYEAMKEKVAVEGAKVVEAGGLYVLGTERHESRRIDNQLRGRSGRQGDPGESRFYLSLTDDLMRLFQQGAAEAILARTNFPEDMPIESGLVTRAIRSAQSQVEARNAEMRKNVLKYDDVLNRQREAIYTDRRHILEGDDIADRVKHFVEDAIGAVV
;
A
#
# COMPACT_ATOMS: atom_id res chain seq x y z
N ASP A 1 12.40 13.38 36.61
CA ASP A 1 13.75 13.36 36.00
C ASP A 1 13.71 12.51 34.74
N TYR A 2 13.60 13.15 33.57
CA TYR A 2 13.51 12.48 32.27
C TYR A 2 14.11 13.38 31.18
N GLU A 3 14.52 12.78 30.07
CA GLU A 3 14.96 13.45 28.86
C GLU A 3 13.94 13.30 27.74
N VAL A 4 13.85 14.31 26.87
CA VAL A 4 12.94 14.34 25.72
C VAL A 4 13.74 14.61 24.46
N ASP A 5 13.64 13.72 23.48
CA ASP A 5 14.08 13.96 22.10
C ASP A 5 12.85 14.32 21.26
N GLU A 6 12.60 15.62 21.08
CA GLU A 6 11.46 16.13 20.32
C GLU A 6 11.50 15.71 18.85
N LYS A 7 12.71 15.59 18.26
CA LYS A 7 12.87 15.21 16.85
C LYS A 7 12.48 13.76 16.60
N LYS A 8 12.84 12.86 17.52
CA LYS A 8 12.48 11.44 17.45
C LYS A 8 11.15 11.13 18.14
N ARG A 9 10.54 12.10 18.83
CA ARG A 9 9.35 11.95 19.68
C ARG A 9 9.51 10.80 20.68
N THR A 10 10.65 10.74 21.35
CA THR A 10 10.96 9.73 22.36
C THR A 10 11.29 10.36 23.71
N VAL A 11 10.99 9.65 24.79
CA VAL A 11 11.35 10.05 26.17
C VAL A 11 12.20 8.96 26.81
N GLY A 12 13.19 9.36 27.61
CA GLY A 12 14.02 8.48 28.42
C GLY A 12 13.89 8.84 29.89
N VAL A 13 13.53 7.88 30.74
CA VAL A 13 13.48 8.10 32.20
C VAL A 13 14.88 7.94 32.75
N LEU A 14 15.33 8.92 33.54
CA LEU A 14 16.65 8.87 34.18
C LEU A 14 16.59 8.04 35.46
N GLU A 15 17.73 7.49 35.88
CA GLU A 15 17.86 6.65 37.09
C GLU A 15 17.27 7.30 38.36
N PRO A 16 17.50 8.59 38.68
CA PRO A 16 16.85 9.24 39.82
C PRO A 16 15.33 9.34 39.69
N GLY A 17 14.81 9.32 38.47
CA GLY A 17 13.38 9.31 38.20
C GLY A 17 12.76 7.94 38.41
N ILE A 18 13.53 6.86 38.21
CA ILE A 18 13.10 5.48 38.46
C ILE A 18 13.01 5.25 39.96
N GLU A 19 14.06 5.61 40.72
CA GLU A 19 14.10 5.48 42.19
C GLU A 19 12.90 6.19 42.85
N LYS A 20 12.56 7.41 42.39
CA LYS A 20 11.39 8.14 42.91
C LYS A 20 10.06 7.43 42.69
N VAL A 21 9.92 6.71 41.58
CA VAL A 21 8.70 5.96 41.27
C VAL A 21 8.64 4.68 42.08
N GLU A 22 9.78 4.01 42.26
CA GLU A 22 9.94 2.84 43.12
C GLU A 22 9.55 3.18 44.57
N ASP A 23 10.11 4.27 45.11
CA ASP A 23 9.78 4.80 46.43
C ASP A 23 8.28 5.14 46.57
N TYR A 24 7.70 5.78 45.55
CA TYR A 24 6.31 6.20 45.58
C TYR A 24 5.33 5.01 45.57
N LEU A 25 5.66 3.97 44.79
CA LEU A 25 4.85 2.76 44.67
C LEU A 25 5.15 1.74 45.77
N GLY A 26 6.24 1.93 46.54
CA GLY A 26 6.69 0.99 47.56
C GLY A 26 7.16 -0.33 46.96
N ILE A 27 7.82 -0.28 45.80
CA ILE A 27 8.39 -1.45 45.12
C ILE A 27 9.91 -1.35 45.10
N ASP A 28 10.59 -2.48 45.24
CA ASP A 28 12.06 -2.50 45.27
C ASP A 28 12.68 -2.34 43.88
N ASN A 29 11.99 -2.80 42.83
CA ASN A 29 12.51 -2.76 41.46
C ASN A 29 11.38 -2.73 40.42
N LEU A 30 11.36 -1.69 39.59
CA LEU A 30 10.41 -1.50 38.51
C LEU A 30 10.59 -2.51 37.36
N TYR A 31 11.77 -3.10 37.23
CA TYR A 31 12.13 -4.08 36.19
C TYR A 31 11.86 -5.54 36.56
N GLU A 32 11.23 -5.80 37.69
CA GLU A 32 10.73 -7.14 37.99
C GLU A 32 9.65 -7.58 36.99
N SER A 33 9.57 -8.89 36.73
CA SER A 33 8.62 -9.44 35.75
C SER A 33 7.16 -9.12 36.10
N ALA A 34 6.83 -9.02 37.39
CA ALA A 34 5.50 -8.63 37.86
C ALA A 34 5.16 -7.16 37.56
N ASN A 35 6.18 -6.29 37.48
CA ASN A 35 6.05 -4.84 37.35
C ASN A 35 6.23 -4.35 35.90
N THR A 36 6.49 -5.25 34.95
CA THR A 36 6.75 -4.90 33.54
C THR A 36 5.70 -3.96 32.92
N PRO A 37 4.38 -4.10 33.18
CA PRO A 37 3.39 -3.14 32.68
C PRO A 37 3.58 -1.71 33.21
N LEU A 38 4.07 -1.54 34.45
CA LEU A 38 4.29 -0.23 35.08
C LEU A 38 5.32 0.60 34.33
N ILE A 39 6.33 -0.04 33.74
CA ILE A 39 7.32 0.64 32.89
C ILE A 39 6.63 1.29 31.68
N SER A 40 5.73 0.54 31.03
CA SER A 40 4.98 1.06 29.88
C SER A 40 4.07 2.20 30.31
N PHE A 41 3.36 2.07 31.45
CA PHE A 41 2.51 3.14 31.97
C PHE A 41 3.29 4.40 32.33
N LEU A 42 4.45 4.27 32.98
CA LEU A 42 5.33 5.40 33.31
C LEU A 42 5.81 6.11 32.04
N ASN A 43 6.33 5.34 31.07
CA ASN A 43 6.83 5.89 29.82
C ASN A 43 5.71 6.60 29.04
N ASN A 44 4.54 5.99 28.93
CA ASN A 44 3.38 6.56 28.25
C ASN A 44 2.85 7.82 28.96
N SER A 45 2.85 7.83 30.29
CA SER A 45 2.46 9.01 31.08
C SER A 45 3.41 10.18 30.83
N ILE A 46 4.72 9.93 30.79
CA ILE A 46 5.73 10.96 30.51
C ILE A 46 5.63 11.42 29.04
N LYS A 47 5.43 10.50 28.08
CA LYS A 47 5.17 10.85 26.67
C LYS A 47 3.93 11.73 26.54
N ALA A 48 2.81 11.34 27.13
CA ALA A 48 1.56 12.11 27.12
C ALA A 48 1.76 13.50 27.74
N LEU A 49 2.57 13.61 28.79
CA LEU A 49 2.89 14.88 29.42
C LEU A 49 3.75 15.78 28.52
N ALA A 50 4.87 15.25 28.00
CA ALA A 50 5.91 16.02 27.36
C ALA A 50 5.72 16.24 25.84
N LEU A 51 5.14 15.26 25.14
CA LEU A 51 5.08 15.23 23.67
C LEU A 51 3.68 15.48 23.08
N PHE A 52 2.64 15.47 23.90
CA PHE A 52 1.26 15.69 23.46
C PHE A 52 0.66 16.91 24.16
N LYS A 53 0.39 17.95 23.38
CA LYS A 53 -0.09 19.24 23.85
C LYS A 53 -1.58 19.39 23.55
N ARG A 54 -2.33 19.76 24.58
CA ARG A 54 -3.73 20.16 24.46
C ARG A 54 -3.86 21.38 23.55
N ASP A 55 -4.94 21.43 22.78
CA ASP A 55 -5.26 22.44 21.78
C ASP A 55 -4.29 22.52 20.59
N THR A 56 -3.36 21.55 20.49
CA THR A 56 -2.46 21.39 19.33
C THR A 56 -2.57 19.98 18.75
N ASP A 57 -2.23 18.96 19.54
CA ASP A 57 -2.28 17.55 19.11
C ASP A 57 -3.68 16.94 19.32
N TYR A 58 -4.40 17.40 20.34
CA TYR A 58 -5.74 16.94 20.69
C TYR A 58 -6.53 18.03 21.45
N VAL A 59 -7.84 17.86 21.54
CA VAL A 59 -8.74 18.68 22.36
C VAL A 59 -9.60 17.78 23.25
N VAL A 60 -10.07 18.30 24.38
CA VAL A 60 -11.00 17.59 25.26
C VAL A 60 -12.39 18.18 25.08
N MET A 61 -13.35 17.35 24.67
CA MET A 61 -14.75 17.75 24.51
C MET A 61 -15.67 16.64 25.00
N ASN A 62 -16.72 16.99 25.74
CA ASN A 62 -17.70 16.04 26.29
C ASN A 62 -17.05 14.89 27.08
N ASP A 63 -16.03 15.20 27.89
CA ASP A 63 -15.25 14.20 28.62
C ASP A 63 -14.65 13.11 27.71
N GLU A 64 -14.22 13.50 26.50
CA GLU A 64 -13.47 12.64 25.58
C GLU A 64 -12.28 13.38 24.97
N VAL A 65 -11.16 12.65 24.83
CA VAL A 65 -9.96 13.14 24.15
C VAL A 65 -10.12 12.93 22.64
N MET A 66 -10.12 14.03 21.89
CA MET A 66 -10.33 14.04 20.45
C MET A 66 -9.06 14.51 19.74
N ILE A 67 -8.52 13.67 18.85
CA ILE A 67 -7.28 13.97 18.13
C ILE A 67 -7.52 15.10 17.13
N VAL A 68 -6.58 16.04 17.04
CA VAL A 68 -6.59 17.13 16.06
C VAL A 68 -5.55 16.83 14.98
N ASP A 69 -5.97 17.00 13.73
CA ASP A 69 -5.06 16.93 12.59
C ASP A 69 -4.15 18.16 12.56
N GLU A 70 -2.83 17.95 12.63
CA GLU A 70 -1.82 19.01 12.73
C GLU A 70 -1.82 19.99 11.55
N HIS A 71 -2.27 19.55 10.36
CA HIS A 71 -2.23 20.37 9.15
C HIS A 71 -3.53 21.16 8.95
N THR A 72 -4.67 20.58 9.32
CA THR A 72 -5.99 21.16 9.03
C THR A 72 -6.70 21.72 10.26
N GLY A 73 -6.21 21.41 11.47
CA GLY A 73 -6.87 21.76 12.74
C GLY A 73 -8.22 21.06 12.94
N ARG A 74 -8.54 20.05 12.11
CA ARG A 74 -9.82 19.34 12.18
C ARG A 74 -9.78 18.23 13.22
N ILE A 75 -10.90 18.03 13.89
CA ILE A 75 -11.09 16.95 14.85
C ILE A 75 -11.29 15.62 14.10
N LEU A 76 -10.47 14.62 14.42
CA LEU A 76 -10.51 13.28 13.85
C LEU A 76 -11.37 12.36 14.72
N VAL A 77 -12.68 12.39 14.49
CA VAL A 77 -13.66 11.58 15.24
C VAL A 77 -13.38 10.08 15.09
N GLY A 78 -13.41 9.36 16.21
CA GLY A 78 -13.25 7.90 16.26
C GLY A 78 -11.80 7.41 16.23
N ARG A 79 -10.80 8.29 16.16
CA ARG A 79 -9.39 7.91 16.24
C ARG A 79 -8.89 7.95 17.68
N ARG A 80 -8.09 6.94 18.05
CA ARG A 80 -7.36 6.88 19.33
C ARG A 80 -5.87 6.72 19.07
N TYR A 81 -5.05 7.15 20.02
CA TYR A 81 -3.62 6.84 20.00
C TYR A 81 -3.40 5.39 20.46
N ASN A 82 -2.36 4.74 19.95
CA ASN A 82 -2.08 3.33 20.23
C ASN A 82 -1.20 3.16 21.48
N GLU A 83 -0.97 1.90 21.88
CA GLU A 83 0.00 1.51 22.93
C GLU A 83 -0.23 2.19 24.28
N GLY A 84 -1.49 2.37 24.71
CA GLY A 84 -1.81 2.99 25.99
C GLY A 84 -1.63 4.52 26.05
N ILE A 85 -1.14 5.18 24.99
CA ILE A 85 -0.92 6.64 24.97
C ILE A 85 -2.23 7.40 25.11
N HIS A 86 -3.31 6.93 24.49
CA HIS A 86 -4.59 7.62 24.56
C HIS A 86 -5.14 7.62 25.98
N GLN A 87 -5.02 6.49 26.68
CA GLN A 87 -5.36 6.34 28.09
C GLN A 87 -4.49 7.22 28.99
N ALA A 88 -3.20 7.33 28.67
CA ALA A 88 -2.29 8.23 29.39
C ALA A 88 -2.69 9.71 29.22
N ILE A 89 -3.19 10.11 28.05
CA ILE A 89 -3.72 11.46 27.82
C ILE A 89 -5.07 11.64 28.53
N GLU A 90 -5.97 10.65 28.46
CA GLU A 90 -7.24 10.67 29.20
C GLU A 90 -6.97 10.86 30.71
N ALA A 91 -6.02 10.11 31.27
CA ALA A 91 -5.61 10.24 32.67
C ALA A 91 -4.97 11.60 32.98
N LYS A 92 -4.07 12.11 32.11
CA LYS A 92 -3.44 13.43 32.23
C LYS A 92 -4.47 14.55 32.30
N GLU A 93 -5.53 14.47 31.50
CA GLU A 93 -6.57 15.51 31.41
C GLU A 93 -7.75 15.27 32.36
N ALA A 94 -7.64 14.29 33.28
CA ALA A 94 -8.67 13.90 34.23
C ALA A 94 -10.02 13.50 33.57
N VAL A 95 -9.93 12.91 32.37
CA VAL A 95 -11.05 12.37 31.60
C VAL A 95 -11.27 10.90 31.98
N PRO A 96 -12.52 10.36 31.97
CA PRO A 96 -12.75 8.94 32.21
C PRO A 96 -11.93 8.06 31.26
N VAL A 97 -11.00 7.30 31.84
CA VAL A 97 -10.12 6.41 31.09
C VAL A 97 -10.92 5.22 30.58
N LYS A 98 -11.08 5.10 29.27
CA LYS A 98 -11.77 3.96 28.67
C LYS A 98 -10.83 2.76 28.61
N ALA A 99 -11.39 1.56 28.79
CA ALA A 99 -10.63 0.31 28.71
C ALA A 99 -9.77 0.26 27.44
N GLU A 100 -8.56 -0.28 27.60
CA GLU A 100 -7.62 -0.45 26.49
C GLU A 100 -8.10 -1.54 25.54
N ASN A 101 -7.98 -1.27 24.24
CA ASN A 101 -8.10 -2.31 23.24
C ASN A 101 -6.83 -3.16 23.28
N GLN A 102 -6.93 -4.32 23.92
CA GLN A 102 -5.82 -5.26 24.00
C GLN A 102 -5.77 -6.15 22.74
N THR A 103 -4.57 -6.42 22.27
CA THR A 103 -4.33 -7.43 21.23
C THR A 103 -4.61 -8.82 21.80
N LEU A 104 -5.68 -9.49 21.33
CA LEU A 104 -5.99 -10.88 21.72
C LEU A 104 -5.18 -11.91 20.91
N ALA A 105 -4.96 -11.65 19.62
CA ALA A 105 -4.15 -12.48 18.73
C ALA A 105 -3.65 -11.63 17.55
N THR A 106 -2.39 -11.80 17.17
CA THR A 106 -1.77 -11.08 16.03
C THR A 106 -0.75 -11.97 15.38
N VAL A 107 -0.84 -12.24 14.07
CA VAL A 107 0.18 -12.99 13.32
C VAL A 107 0.67 -12.15 12.15
N THR A 108 1.97 -12.15 11.86
CA THR A 108 2.48 -11.53 10.63
C THR A 108 2.14 -12.38 9.41
N LEU A 109 2.00 -11.77 8.24
CA LEU A 109 1.79 -12.51 6.99
C LEU A 109 2.91 -13.53 6.74
N GLN A 110 4.14 -13.15 7.09
CA GLN A 110 5.32 -14.00 7.00
C GLN A 110 5.15 -15.29 7.80
N ASN A 111 4.87 -15.18 9.11
CA ASN A 111 4.70 -16.37 9.95
C ASN A 111 3.41 -17.12 9.65
N TYR A 112 2.36 -16.43 9.21
CA TYR A 112 1.13 -17.08 8.76
C TYR A 112 1.37 -18.00 7.55
N PHE A 113 2.02 -17.51 6.49
CA PHE A 113 2.28 -18.33 5.30
C PHE A 113 3.33 -19.43 5.54
N ARG A 114 4.22 -19.26 6.54
CA ARG A 114 5.16 -20.32 6.96
C ARG A 114 4.48 -21.54 7.59
N LEU A 115 3.21 -21.43 8.00
CA LEU A 115 2.46 -22.55 8.57
C LEU A 115 2.06 -23.60 7.52
N TYR A 116 2.10 -23.26 6.23
CA TYR A 116 1.71 -24.17 5.17
C TYR A 116 2.84 -25.14 4.83
N ASP A 117 2.54 -26.44 4.81
CA ASP A 117 3.51 -27.50 4.41
C ASP A 117 4.08 -27.27 3.00
N LYS A 118 3.25 -26.74 2.10
CA LYS A 118 3.62 -26.40 0.73
C LYS A 118 3.17 -24.98 0.41
N LEU A 119 4.13 -24.15 0.07
CA LEU A 119 3.91 -22.77 -0.34
C LEU A 119 4.37 -22.56 -1.79
N ALA A 120 3.56 -21.86 -2.57
CA ALA A 120 3.87 -21.46 -3.94
C ALA A 120 3.21 -20.10 -4.22
N GLY A 121 3.69 -19.39 -5.24
CA GLY A 121 3.15 -18.10 -5.63
C GLY A 121 3.43 -17.75 -7.09
N MET A 122 2.64 -16.84 -7.64
CA MET A 122 2.79 -16.34 -9.01
C MET A 122 2.74 -14.82 -9.02
N THR A 123 3.60 -14.21 -9.83
CA THR A 123 3.63 -12.76 -10.06
C THR A 123 4.52 -12.46 -11.26
N GLY A 124 4.25 -11.37 -11.97
CA GLY A 124 5.09 -10.91 -13.09
C GLY A 124 6.41 -10.25 -12.69
N THR A 125 6.63 -9.99 -11.39
CA THR A 125 7.76 -9.16 -10.92
C THR A 125 8.40 -9.71 -9.63
N ALA A 126 8.65 -11.02 -9.55
CA ALA A 126 9.28 -11.64 -8.36
C ALA A 126 10.81 -11.58 -8.36
N ASP A 127 11.44 -11.43 -9.52
CA ASP A 127 12.88 -11.65 -9.71
C ASP A 127 13.74 -10.75 -8.81
N THR A 128 13.37 -9.48 -8.66
CA THR A 128 14.09 -8.53 -7.79
C THR A 128 14.03 -8.89 -6.30
N GLU A 129 12.99 -9.62 -5.88
CA GLU A 129 12.73 -9.98 -4.48
C GLU A 129 13.15 -11.42 -4.17
N ALA A 130 13.82 -12.12 -5.09
CA ALA A 130 14.17 -13.53 -4.94
C ALA A 130 14.96 -13.83 -3.66
N ALA A 131 15.87 -12.94 -3.25
CA ALA A 131 16.62 -13.08 -2.01
C ALA A 131 15.72 -12.97 -0.76
N GLU A 132 14.72 -12.08 -0.77
CA GLU A 132 13.76 -11.93 0.34
C GLU A 132 12.84 -13.15 0.41
N PHE A 133 12.35 -13.65 -0.74
CA PHE A 133 11.55 -14.88 -0.82
C PHE A 133 12.30 -16.10 -0.31
N MET A 134 13.57 -16.25 -0.70
CA MET A 134 14.38 -17.38 -0.27
C MET A 134 14.73 -17.29 1.22
N SER A 135 15.11 -16.11 1.71
CA SER A 135 15.47 -15.95 3.13
C SER A 135 14.25 -16.15 4.05
N THR A 136 13.10 -15.58 3.69
CA THR A 136 11.88 -15.57 4.52
C THR A 136 11.06 -16.85 4.39
N TYR A 137 10.80 -17.30 3.16
CA TYR A 137 9.85 -18.38 2.87
C TYR A 137 10.49 -19.64 2.28
N LYS A 138 11.82 -19.64 2.05
CA LYS A 138 12.53 -20.73 1.34
C LYS A 138 11.96 -20.98 -0.07
N LEU A 139 11.45 -19.92 -0.70
CA LEU A 139 10.89 -19.99 -2.05
C LEU A 139 11.92 -19.57 -3.09
N GLY A 140 12.15 -20.44 -4.07
CA GLY A 140 12.87 -20.10 -5.30
C GLY A 140 11.99 -19.32 -6.27
N VAL A 141 12.61 -18.42 -7.04
CA VAL A 141 11.94 -17.68 -8.11
C VAL A 141 12.42 -18.22 -9.45
N VAL A 142 11.48 -18.63 -10.30
CA VAL A 142 11.77 -19.13 -11.64
C VAL A 142 11.10 -18.21 -12.67
N PRO A 143 11.87 -17.45 -13.47
CA PRO A 143 11.32 -16.67 -14.56
C PRO A 143 10.80 -17.60 -15.67
N ILE A 144 9.49 -17.59 -15.89
CA ILE A 144 8.86 -18.35 -16.98
C ILE A 144 8.94 -17.51 -18.28
N PRO A 145 9.41 -18.07 -19.41
CA PRO A 145 9.41 -17.38 -20.69
C PRO A 145 8.01 -16.91 -21.08
N THR A 146 7.91 -15.76 -21.74
CA THR A 146 6.63 -15.25 -22.23
C THR A 146 6.13 -16.08 -23.41
N ASN A 147 4.81 -16.23 -23.53
CA ASN A 147 4.17 -16.95 -24.64
C ASN A 147 4.51 -16.36 -26.02
N ARG A 148 4.63 -15.03 -26.08
CA ARG A 148 5.02 -14.28 -27.28
C ARG A 148 6.15 -13.30 -26.95
N PRO A 149 6.96 -12.89 -27.93
CA PRO A 149 8.00 -11.89 -27.72
C PRO A 149 7.42 -10.57 -27.21
N MET A 150 8.05 -9.98 -26.20
CA MET A 150 7.64 -8.69 -25.65
C MET A 150 8.20 -7.56 -26.54
N ILE A 151 7.31 -6.76 -27.14
CA ILE A 151 7.67 -5.67 -28.07
C ILE A 151 7.30 -4.27 -27.57
N ARG A 152 6.88 -4.14 -26.30
CA ARG A 152 6.53 -2.85 -25.69
C ARG A 152 7.73 -1.91 -25.71
N GLN A 153 7.49 -0.66 -26.06
CA GLN A 153 8.50 0.39 -26.01
C GLN A 153 8.46 1.11 -24.66
N ASP A 154 9.40 0.78 -23.78
CA ASP A 154 9.58 1.49 -22.51
C ASP A 154 10.45 2.74 -22.76
N LYS A 155 9.80 3.92 -22.80
CA LYS A 155 10.47 5.20 -23.06
C LYS A 155 11.20 5.70 -21.81
N PRO A 156 12.25 6.52 -21.98
CA PRO A 156 12.89 7.24 -20.87
C PRO A 156 11.90 8.14 -20.12
N ASP A 157 12.21 8.40 -18.85
CA ASP A 157 11.42 9.29 -18.01
C ASP A 157 11.59 10.76 -18.48
N LEU A 158 10.51 11.53 -18.44
CA LEU A 158 10.54 12.99 -18.62
C LEU A 158 10.45 13.65 -17.24
N VAL A 159 11.42 14.50 -16.90
CA VAL A 159 11.47 15.15 -15.58
C VAL A 159 11.23 16.64 -15.72
N TYR A 160 10.33 17.18 -14.91
CA TYR A 160 9.95 18.59 -14.93
C TYR A 160 10.32 19.31 -13.63
N LYS A 161 10.38 20.63 -13.71
CA LYS A 161 10.77 21.49 -12.58
C LYS A 161 9.78 21.38 -11.41
N ASN A 162 8.47 21.40 -11.69
CA ASN A 162 7.41 21.40 -10.68
C ASN A 162 6.23 20.51 -11.11
N GLU A 163 5.36 20.16 -10.17
CA GLU A 163 4.20 19.30 -10.44
C GLU A 163 3.21 19.93 -11.44
N THR A 164 3.01 21.24 -11.38
CA THR A 164 2.06 21.95 -12.27
C THR A 164 2.46 21.79 -13.73
N ALA A 165 3.74 22.01 -14.06
CA ALA A 165 4.26 21.85 -15.41
C ALA A 165 4.25 20.40 -15.87
N LYS A 166 4.60 19.46 -14.97
CA LYS A 166 4.47 18.01 -15.21
C LYS A 166 3.05 17.66 -15.65
N PHE A 167 2.04 18.03 -14.85
CA PHE A 167 0.64 17.67 -15.15
C PHE A 167 0.10 18.37 -16.40
N ALA A 168 0.54 19.60 -16.69
CA ALA A 168 0.19 20.27 -17.94
C ALA A 168 0.68 19.48 -19.17
N GLN A 169 1.92 18.98 -19.12
CA GLN A 169 2.52 18.18 -20.20
C GLN A 169 1.92 16.77 -20.28
N VAL A 170 1.58 16.16 -19.15
CA VAL A 170 0.84 14.89 -19.10
C VAL A 170 -0.51 15.03 -19.82
N VAL A 171 -1.25 16.10 -19.57
CA VAL A 171 -2.55 16.34 -20.21
C VAL A 171 -2.41 16.56 -21.71
N GLU A 172 -1.35 17.25 -22.15
CA GLU A 172 -1.09 17.47 -23.57
C GLU A 172 -0.73 16.16 -24.29
N ASP A 173 0.12 15.31 -23.71
CA ASP A 173 0.41 13.98 -24.27
C ASP A 173 -0.86 13.12 -24.34
N ILE A 174 -1.67 13.09 -23.27
CA ILE A 174 -2.96 12.38 -23.28
C ILE A 174 -3.88 12.91 -24.38
N ALA A 175 -3.94 14.23 -24.59
CA ALA A 175 -4.78 14.85 -25.62
C ALA A 175 -4.38 14.37 -27.02
N VAL A 176 -3.08 14.44 -27.35
CA VAL A 176 -2.56 13.99 -28.65
C VAL A 176 -2.84 12.49 -28.87
N ARG A 177 -2.66 11.67 -27.84
CA ARG A 177 -2.89 10.22 -27.92
C ARG A 177 -4.38 9.89 -28.07
N HIS A 178 -5.23 10.58 -27.33
CA HIS A 178 -6.68 10.45 -27.38
C HIS A 178 -7.25 10.86 -28.75
N GLU A 179 -6.78 11.98 -29.32
CA GLU A 179 -7.16 12.44 -30.67
C GLU A 179 -6.76 11.43 -31.76
N ASN A 180 -5.60 10.78 -31.60
CA ASN A 180 -5.16 9.70 -32.48
C ASN A 180 -5.85 8.34 -32.20
N GLY A 181 -6.77 8.28 -31.23
CA GLY A 181 -7.52 7.08 -30.89
C GLY A 181 -6.75 6.05 -30.04
N GLN A 182 -5.54 6.35 -29.59
CA GLN A 182 -4.74 5.44 -28.78
C GLN A 182 -5.28 5.38 -27.34
N PRO A 183 -5.57 4.20 -26.77
CA PRO A 183 -5.99 4.08 -25.38
C PRO A 183 -4.86 4.43 -24.42
N VAL A 184 -5.19 5.13 -23.33
CA VAL A 184 -4.24 5.60 -22.33
C VAL A 184 -4.65 5.15 -20.93
N LEU A 185 -3.73 4.49 -20.23
CA LEU A 185 -3.82 4.21 -18.80
C LEU A 185 -2.84 5.12 -18.04
N VAL A 186 -3.37 5.96 -17.16
CA VAL A 186 -2.57 6.85 -16.31
C VAL A 186 -2.50 6.31 -14.90
N GLY A 187 -1.29 6.08 -14.37
CA GLY A 187 -1.06 5.69 -12.99
C GLY A 187 -0.63 6.88 -12.13
N THR A 188 -1.38 7.17 -11.07
CA THR A 188 -1.04 8.18 -10.05
C THR A 188 -0.77 7.51 -8.70
N VAL A 189 -0.12 8.18 -7.75
CA VAL A 189 0.16 7.60 -6.42
C VAL A 189 -0.89 7.94 -5.35
N SER A 190 -1.78 8.91 -5.60
CA SER A 190 -2.79 9.34 -4.65
C SER A 190 -4.11 9.71 -5.31
N VAL A 191 -5.20 9.58 -4.56
CA VAL A 191 -6.55 9.95 -5.00
C VAL A 191 -6.61 11.44 -5.33
N GLU A 192 -5.98 12.28 -4.51
CA GLU A 192 -5.93 13.73 -4.74
C GLU A 192 -5.32 14.08 -6.11
N LYS A 193 -4.23 13.42 -6.48
CA LYS A 193 -3.56 13.65 -7.77
C LYS A 193 -4.38 13.08 -8.93
N SER A 194 -5.08 11.96 -8.74
CA SER A 194 -6.08 11.46 -9.71
C SER A 194 -7.21 12.47 -9.96
N GLU A 195 -7.80 13.03 -8.89
CA GLU A 195 -8.86 14.04 -8.99
C GLU A 195 -8.34 15.36 -9.59
N TYR A 196 -7.09 15.74 -9.29
CA TYR A 196 -6.45 16.89 -9.91
C TYR A 196 -6.30 16.70 -11.43
N LEU A 197 -5.75 15.56 -11.87
CA LEU A 197 -5.63 15.23 -13.29
C LEU A 197 -7.00 15.14 -13.97
N SER A 198 -7.99 14.52 -13.33
CA SER A 198 -9.36 14.42 -13.83
C SER A 198 -9.97 15.78 -14.14
N ARG A 199 -9.77 16.78 -13.26
CA ARG A 199 -10.21 18.16 -13.50
C ARG A 199 -9.50 18.79 -14.70
N LEU A 200 -8.22 18.53 -14.91
CA LEU A 200 -7.48 19.06 -16.06
C LEU A 200 -7.93 18.41 -17.37
N LEU A 201 -8.15 17.10 -17.39
CA LEU A 201 -8.68 16.37 -18.55
C LEU A 201 -10.09 16.85 -18.90
N SER A 202 -10.96 17.06 -17.89
CA SER A 202 -12.30 17.61 -18.08
C SER A 202 -12.29 19.01 -18.71
N LYS A 203 -11.35 19.88 -18.29
CA LYS A 203 -11.18 21.23 -18.87
C LYS A 203 -10.78 21.19 -20.34
N LYS A 204 -10.05 20.15 -20.76
CA LYS A 204 -9.68 19.90 -22.17
C LYS A 204 -10.75 19.13 -22.95
N GLY A 205 -11.87 18.77 -22.32
CA GLY A 205 -12.98 18.05 -22.97
C GLY A 205 -12.73 16.55 -23.19
N ILE A 206 -11.71 15.97 -22.54
CA ILE A 206 -11.35 14.56 -22.70
C ILE A 206 -12.20 13.71 -21.75
N LYS A 207 -13.02 12.81 -22.32
CA LYS A 207 -13.77 11.82 -21.53
C LYS A 207 -12.81 10.80 -20.94
N HIS A 208 -12.91 10.59 -19.64
CA HIS A 208 -12.03 9.67 -18.92
C HIS A 208 -12.76 9.06 -17.73
N GLU A 209 -12.25 7.92 -17.26
CA GLU A 209 -12.72 7.23 -16.07
C GLU A 209 -11.66 7.28 -14.96
N VAL A 210 -12.08 7.38 -13.70
CA VAL A 210 -11.16 7.46 -12.54
C VAL A 210 -11.40 6.27 -11.60
N LEU A 211 -10.33 5.54 -11.27
CA LEU A 211 -10.32 4.37 -10.41
C LEU A 211 -9.58 4.68 -9.12
N ASN A 212 -10.30 4.64 -7.99
CA ASN A 212 -9.80 5.06 -6.67
C ASN A 212 -9.65 3.90 -5.67
N ALA A 213 -9.67 2.64 -6.13
CA ALA A 213 -9.59 1.41 -5.32
C ALA A 213 -10.69 1.29 -4.25
N LYS A 214 -11.88 1.84 -4.51
CA LYS A 214 -13.02 1.82 -3.57
C LYS A 214 -14.06 0.75 -3.90
N ASN A 215 -14.28 0.46 -5.19
CA ASN A 215 -15.28 -0.51 -5.61
C ASN A 215 -14.69 -1.43 -6.69
N HIS A 216 -14.17 -2.57 -6.25
CA HIS A 216 -13.46 -3.51 -7.13
C HIS A 216 -14.31 -4.03 -8.29
N ALA A 217 -15.61 -4.27 -8.07
CA ALA A 217 -16.49 -4.77 -9.12
C ALA A 217 -16.65 -3.75 -10.25
N ARG A 218 -17.04 -2.52 -9.91
CA ARG A 218 -17.19 -1.42 -10.89
C ARG A 218 -15.87 -1.06 -11.57
N GLU A 219 -14.77 -1.08 -10.83
CA GLU A 219 -13.44 -0.80 -11.38
C GLU A 219 -13.02 -1.86 -12.40
N ALA A 220 -13.30 -3.14 -12.15
CA ALA A 220 -13.03 -4.21 -13.11
C ALA A 220 -13.78 -3.98 -14.43
N GLU A 221 -15.04 -3.50 -14.38
CA GLU A 221 -15.82 -3.18 -15.59
C GLU A 221 -15.18 -2.08 -16.43
N ILE A 222 -14.66 -1.05 -15.77
CA ILE A 222 -13.99 0.07 -16.44
C ILE A 222 -12.68 -0.40 -17.05
N VAL A 223 -11.87 -1.17 -16.31
CA VAL A 223 -10.58 -1.70 -16.76
C VAL A 223 -10.75 -2.63 -17.97
N ALA A 224 -11.81 -3.43 -17.99
CA ALA A 224 -12.14 -4.30 -19.12
C ALA A 224 -12.42 -3.53 -20.42
N ARG A 225 -12.77 -2.24 -20.34
CA ARG A 225 -12.99 -1.34 -21.48
C ARG A 225 -11.82 -0.38 -21.73
N ALA A 226 -10.82 -0.33 -20.86
CA ALA A 226 -9.72 0.63 -20.94
C ALA A 226 -8.83 0.45 -22.19
N GLY A 227 -8.87 -0.70 -22.85
CA GLY A 227 -8.13 -0.98 -24.08
C GLY A 227 -8.88 -0.63 -25.37
N ARG A 228 -10.05 0.01 -25.28
CA ARG A 228 -10.87 0.44 -26.42
C ARG A 228 -10.35 1.72 -27.07
N LEU A 229 -10.75 1.97 -28.32
CA LEU A 229 -10.26 3.12 -29.08
C LEU A 229 -10.58 4.44 -28.36
N GLY A 230 -9.55 5.27 -28.13
CA GLY A 230 -9.66 6.57 -27.46
C GLY A 230 -10.00 6.50 -25.97
N ALA A 231 -10.01 5.31 -25.34
CA ALA A 231 -10.31 5.22 -23.91
C ALA A 231 -9.20 5.85 -23.06
N VAL A 232 -9.56 6.70 -22.09
CA VAL A 232 -8.62 7.28 -21.11
C VAL A 232 -9.04 6.85 -19.73
N THR A 233 -8.15 6.18 -19.01
CA THR A 233 -8.41 5.65 -17.66
C THR A 233 -7.33 6.14 -16.71
N VAL A 234 -7.74 6.78 -15.61
CA VAL A 234 -6.85 7.22 -14.53
C VAL A 234 -6.99 6.24 -13.36
N ALA A 235 -5.89 5.61 -12.96
CA ALA A 235 -5.84 4.67 -11.87
C ALA A 235 -4.99 5.22 -10.72
N THR A 236 -5.57 5.27 -9.52
CA THR A 236 -4.83 5.55 -8.29
C THR A 236 -4.09 4.29 -7.85
N ASN A 237 -2.79 4.39 -7.61
CA ASN A 237 -1.87 3.32 -7.27
C ASN A 237 -1.98 2.13 -8.24
N MET A 238 -2.52 1.02 -7.75
CA MET A 238 -2.77 -0.20 -8.52
C MET A 238 -4.27 -0.52 -8.61
N ALA A 239 -5.13 0.50 -8.64
CA ALA A 239 -6.55 0.30 -8.92
C ALA A 239 -6.74 -0.49 -10.23
N GLY A 240 -7.74 -1.37 -10.28
CA GLY A 240 -7.90 -2.31 -11.39
C GLY A 240 -6.88 -3.45 -11.44
N ARG A 241 -6.23 -3.79 -10.31
CA ARG A 241 -5.40 -5.02 -10.21
C ARG A 241 -6.26 -6.28 -10.30
N GLY A 242 -5.76 -7.24 -11.07
CA GLY A 242 -6.42 -8.53 -11.31
C GLY A 242 -7.25 -8.59 -12.59
N THR A 243 -7.53 -7.45 -13.24
CA THR A 243 -8.26 -7.40 -14.52
C THR A 243 -7.31 -7.05 -15.66
N ASP A 244 -7.45 -7.81 -16.75
CA ASP A 244 -6.63 -7.63 -17.94
C ASP A 244 -7.21 -6.57 -18.87
N ILE A 245 -6.33 -5.66 -19.33
CA ILE A 245 -6.65 -4.66 -20.35
C ILE A 245 -6.29 -5.26 -21.69
N MET A 246 -7.29 -5.77 -22.40
CA MET A 246 -7.15 -6.31 -23.75
C MET A 246 -7.42 -5.22 -24.78
N LEU A 247 -6.66 -5.19 -25.88
CA LEU A 247 -6.88 -4.22 -26.96
C LEU A 247 -8.22 -4.49 -27.64
N GLY A 248 -9.04 -3.46 -27.82
CA GLY A 248 -10.43 -3.58 -28.29
C GLY A 248 -11.45 -3.90 -27.17
N GLY A 249 -10.98 -4.18 -25.95
CA GLY A 249 -11.80 -4.54 -24.79
C GLY A 249 -11.86 -6.05 -24.52
N ASN A 250 -12.39 -6.44 -23.36
CA ASN A 250 -12.57 -7.85 -23.02
C ASN A 250 -13.90 -8.38 -23.60
N ALA A 251 -13.82 -9.31 -24.56
CA ALA A 251 -14.97 -9.88 -25.25
C ALA A 251 -15.94 -10.62 -24.32
N GLU A 252 -15.42 -11.40 -23.36
CA GLU A 252 -16.22 -12.11 -22.37
C GLU A 252 -17.01 -11.13 -21.50
N PHE A 253 -16.33 -10.10 -21.01
CA PHE A 253 -16.96 -9.07 -20.20
C PHE A 253 -18.06 -8.31 -20.96
N LEU A 254 -17.80 -7.97 -22.24
CA LEU A 254 -18.79 -7.30 -23.09
C LEU A 254 -19.98 -8.21 -23.41
N ALA A 255 -19.76 -9.52 -23.59
CA ALA A 255 -20.84 -10.49 -23.79
C ALA A 255 -21.72 -10.62 -22.54
N VAL A 256 -21.12 -10.75 -21.35
CA VAL A 256 -21.85 -10.77 -20.06
C VAL A 256 -22.70 -9.51 -19.91
N GLN A 257 -22.14 -8.33 -20.22
CA GLN A 257 -22.86 -7.07 -20.11
C GLN A 257 -24.03 -6.97 -21.10
N ASP A 258 -23.84 -7.43 -22.33
CA ASP A 258 -24.86 -7.44 -23.36
C ASP A 258 -26.02 -8.38 -22.98
N LEU A 259 -25.72 -9.60 -22.53
CA LEU A 259 -26.72 -10.54 -22.01
C LEU A 259 -27.49 -9.97 -20.82
N LYS A 260 -26.79 -9.34 -19.87
CA LYS A 260 -27.43 -8.66 -18.74
C LYS A 260 -28.35 -7.53 -19.18
N SER A 261 -27.98 -6.79 -20.23
CA SER A 261 -28.85 -5.74 -20.79
C SER A 261 -30.12 -6.28 -21.47
N ARG A 262 -30.08 -7.55 -21.92
CA ARG A 262 -31.24 -8.30 -22.41
C ARG A 262 -32.07 -8.95 -21.29
N GLY A 263 -31.66 -8.78 -20.03
CA GLY A 263 -32.32 -9.35 -18.85
C GLY A 263 -31.91 -10.79 -18.52
N LEU A 264 -30.86 -11.31 -19.16
CA LEU A 264 -30.34 -12.66 -18.94
C LEU A 264 -29.28 -12.65 -17.84
N ASP A 265 -29.45 -13.53 -16.85
CA ASP A 265 -28.55 -13.68 -15.71
C ASP A 265 -28.18 -15.17 -15.53
N PRO A 266 -26.90 -15.49 -15.28
CA PRO A 266 -26.45 -16.88 -15.12
C PRO A 266 -27.02 -17.59 -13.89
N VAL A 267 -27.57 -16.85 -12.92
CA VAL A 267 -28.18 -17.40 -11.71
C VAL A 267 -29.71 -17.45 -11.84
N GLU A 268 -30.33 -16.35 -12.29
CA GLU A 268 -31.80 -16.26 -12.37
C GLU A 268 -32.37 -16.93 -13.63
N THR A 269 -31.65 -16.92 -14.75
CA THR A 269 -32.10 -17.47 -16.05
C THR A 269 -31.01 -18.32 -16.73
N PRO A 270 -30.53 -19.42 -16.10
CA PRO A 270 -29.36 -20.16 -16.56
C PRO A 270 -29.53 -20.77 -17.96
N ASP A 271 -30.67 -21.40 -18.26
CA ASP A 271 -30.88 -22.09 -19.55
C ASP A 271 -30.92 -21.10 -20.73
N GLU A 272 -31.56 -19.95 -20.55
CA GLU A 272 -31.64 -18.89 -21.57
C GLU A 272 -30.30 -18.17 -21.74
N TYR A 273 -29.55 -18.01 -20.64
CA TYR A 273 -28.21 -17.42 -20.65
C TYR A 273 -27.23 -18.29 -21.44
N GLU A 274 -27.17 -19.59 -21.13
CA GLU A 274 -26.28 -20.55 -21.81
C GLU A 274 -26.63 -20.68 -23.31
N ALA A 275 -27.92 -20.70 -23.66
CA ALA A 275 -28.34 -20.76 -25.07
C ALA A 275 -27.92 -19.51 -25.87
N ALA A 276 -27.93 -18.32 -25.25
CA ALA A 276 -27.55 -17.07 -25.89
C ALA A 276 -26.05 -16.75 -25.81
N TRP A 277 -25.30 -17.48 -24.98
CA TRP A 277 -23.89 -17.20 -24.68
C TRP A 277 -23.00 -17.33 -25.91
N GLU A 278 -23.04 -18.48 -26.58
CA GLU A 278 -22.11 -18.79 -27.68
C GLU A 278 -22.26 -17.81 -28.85
N GLU A 279 -23.49 -17.51 -29.25
CA GLU A 279 -23.79 -16.53 -30.30
C GLU A 279 -23.33 -15.11 -29.89
N THR A 280 -23.65 -14.68 -28.67
CA THR A 280 -23.30 -13.33 -28.20
C THR A 280 -21.79 -13.17 -28.02
N TYR A 281 -21.12 -14.21 -27.52
CA TYR A 281 -19.68 -14.22 -27.33
C TYR A 281 -18.93 -14.11 -28.66
N GLU A 282 -19.26 -14.94 -29.66
CA GLU A 282 -18.60 -14.87 -30.97
C GLU A 282 -18.88 -13.54 -31.67
N ALA A 283 -20.11 -13.01 -31.59
CA ALA A 283 -20.43 -11.69 -32.12
C ALA A 283 -19.64 -10.55 -31.44
N MET A 284 -19.43 -10.62 -30.11
CA MET A 284 -18.61 -9.64 -29.40
C MET A 284 -17.12 -9.80 -29.68
N LYS A 285 -16.65 -11.03 -29.83
CA LYS A 285 -15.25 -11.34 -30.18
C LYS A 285 -14.89 -10.79 -31.57
N GLU A 286 -15.78 -10.89 -32.55
CA GLU A 286 -15.58 -10.25 -33.86
C GLU A 286 -15.51 -8.72 -33.74
N LYS A 287 -16.43 -8.10 -32.99
CA LYS A 287 -16.41 -6.64 -32.75
C LYS A 287 -15.12 -6.18 -32.07
N VAL A 288 -14.70 -6.91 -31.03
CA VAL A 288 -13.45 -6.65 -30.29
C VAL A 288 -12.24 -6.84 -31.19
N ALA A 289 -12.22 -7.85 -32.07
CA ALA A 289 -11.11 -8.07 -33.00
C ALA A 289 -10.97 -6.91 -33.99
N VAL A 290 -12.09 -6.41 -34.54
CA VAL A 290 -12.08 -5.25 -35.45
C VAL A 290 -11.61 -3.99 -34.74
N GLU A 291 -12.09 -3.73 -33.52
CA GLU A 291 -11.66 -2.56 -32.74
C GLU A 291 -10.21 -2.70 -32.27
N GLY A 292 -9.80 -3.91 -31.86
CA GLY A 292 -8.45 -4.25 -31.44
C GLY A 292 -7.42 -4.03 -32.55
N ALA A 293 -7.75 -4.36 -33.80
CA ALA A 293 -6.89 -4.05 -34.95
C ALA A 293 -6.63 -2.54 -35.09
N LYS A 294 -7.67 -1.70 -34.92
CA LYS A 294 -7.52 -0.23 -34.95
C LYS A 294 -6.66 0.28 -33.79
N VAL A 295 -6.80 -0.33 -32.61
CA VAL A 295 -5.97 0.03 -31.44
C VAL A 295 -4.51 -0.38 -31.64
N VAL A 296 -4.26 -1.53 -32.27
CA VAL A 296 -2.92 -1.98 -32.66
C VAL A 296 -2.30 -0.99 -33.66
N GLU A 297 -3.04 -0.55 -34.67
CA GLU A 297 -2.62 0.48 -35.63
C GLU A 297 -2.34 1.83 -34.95
N ALA A 298 -3.11 2.19 -33.93
CA ALA A 298 -2.89 3.38 -33.10
C ALA A 298 -1.68 3.25 -32.14
N GLY A 299 -0.96 2.13 -32.15
CA GLY A 299 0.24 1.90 -31.34
C GLY A 299 0.03 1.09 -30.05
N GLY A 300 -1.16 0.51 -29.86
CA GLY A 300 -1.52 -0.29 -28.70
C GLY A 300 -1.75 0.54 -27.42
N LEU A 301 -1.80 -0.12 -26.26
CA LEU A 301 -2.04 0.56 -24.99
C LEU A 301 -0.84 1.44 -24.60
N TYR A 302 -1.08 2.73 -24.37
CA TYR A 302 -0.10 3.62 -23.77
C TYR A 302 -0.27 3.68 -22.25
N VAL A 303 0.83 3.44 -21.53
CA VAL A 303 0.85 3.51 -20.06
C VAL A 303 1.69 4.71 -19.62
N LEU A 304 1.07 5.63 -18.90
CA LEU A 304 1.69 6.83 -18.38
C LEU A 304 1.75 6.77 -16.85
N GLY A 305 2.95 6.80 -16.27
CA GLY A 305 3.12 7.00 -14.82
C GLY A 305 3.32 8.48 -14.49
N THR A 306 2.58 9.03 -13.54
CA THR A 306 2.72 10.46 -13.17
C THR A 306 3.75 10.71 -12.09
N GLU A 307 4.25 9.64 -11.44
CA GLU A 307 5.29 9.63 -10.41
C GLU A 307 5.94 8.24 -10.33
N ARG A 308 7.09 8.15 -9.65
CA ARG A 308 7.69 6.88 -9.24
C ARG A 308 7.02 6.38 -7.96
N HIS A 309 6.69 5.10 -7.91
CA HIS A 309 6.25 4.46 -6.68
C HIS A 309 7.45 4.20 -5.74
N GLU A 310 7.16 3.80 -4.51
CA GLU A 310 8.15 3.44 -3.50
C GLU A 310 9.10 2.30 -3.92
N SER A 311 8.75 1.52 -4.95
CA SER A 311 9.62 0.49 -5.51
C SER A 311 9.50 0.38 -7.03
N ARG A 312 10.63 0.03 -7.67
CA ARG A 312 10.69 -0.25 -9.11
C ARG A 312 9.77 -1.38 -9.53
N ARG A 313 9.55 -2.33 -8.62
CA ARG A 313 8.65 -3.46 -8.84
C ARG A 313 7.24 -2.98 -9.17
N ILE A 314 6.71 -2.00 -8.43
CA ILE A 314 5.35 -1.47 -8.65
C ILE A 314 5.30 -0.66 -9.95
N ASP A 315 6.33 0.13 -10.24
CA ASP A 315 6.44 0.83 -11.53
C ASP A 315 6.42 -0.14 -12.72
N ASN A 316 7.14 -1.26 -12.61
CA ASN A 316 7.17 -2.28 -13.65
C ASN A 316 5.83 -3.02 -13.77
N GLN A 317 5.05 -3.14 -12.70
CA GLN A 317 3.68 -3.66 -12.76
C GLN A 317 2.76 -2.72 -13.51
N LEU A 318 2.92 -1.40 -13.35
CA LEU A 318 2.19 -0.42 -14.14
C LEU A 318 2.58 -0.55 -15.63
N ARG A 319 3.88 -0.53 -15.97
CA ARG A 319 4.35 -0.75 -17.36
C ARG A 319 3.82 -2.05 -17.95
N GLY A 320 3.81 -3.11 -17.16
CA GLY A 320 3.32 -4.44 -17.50
C GLY A 320 1.83 -4.53 -17.85
N ARG A 321 1.06 -3.45 -17.66
CA ARG A 321 -0.33 -3.38 -18.15
C ARG A 321 -0.42 -3.25 -19.66
N SER A 322 0.65 -2.79 -20.32
CA SER A 322 0.77 -2.68 -21.77
C SER A 322 1.68 -3.77 -22.36
N GLY A 323 1.50 -4.06 -23.64
CA GLY A 323 2.30 -5.02 -24.43
C GLY A 323 2.04 -6.48 -24.06
N ARG A 324 0.80 -6.83 -23.72
CA ARG A 324 0.40 -8.20 -23.39
C ARG A 324 0.42 -9.08 -24.63
N GLN A 325 0.75 -10.36 -24.48
CA GLN A 325 0.72 -11.33 -25.59
C GLN A 325 1.40 -10.84 -26.90
N GLY A 326 2.49 -10.07 -26.77
CA GLY A 326 3.22 -9.52 -27.91
C GLY A 326 2.53 -8.37 -28.63
N ASP A 327 1.50 -7.78 -28.04
CA ASP A 327 0.84 -6.58 -28.55
C ASP A 327 1.82 -5.40 -28.58
N PRO A 328 1.64 -4.45 -29.52
CA PRO A 328 2.35 -3.18 -29.44
C PRO A 328 1.89 -2.41 -28.20
N GLY A 329 2.75 -1.51 -27.77
CA GLY A 329 2.46 -0.66 -26.62
C GLY A 329 3.63 0.22 -26.29
N GLU A 330 3.35 1.26 -25.52
CA GLU A 330 4.33 2.23 -25.08
C GLU A 330 4.16 2.48 -23.58
N SER A 331 5.25 2.70 -22.85
CA SER A 331 5.19 3.19 -21.48
C SER A 331 6.14 4.36 -21.25
N ARG A 332 5.73 5.31 -20.42
CA ARG A 332 6.55 6.47 -20.05
C ARG A 332 6.20 6.97 -18.66
N PHE A 333 7.19 7.49 -17.93
CA PHE A 333 6.96 8.18 -16.67
C PHE A 333 7.23 9.68 -16.83
N TYR A 334 6.34 10.48 -16.25
CA TYR A 334 6.45 11.93 -16.12
C TYR A 334 6.71 12.21 -14.66
N LEU A 335 7.83 12.86 -14.34
CA LEU A 335 8.30 13.06 -12.98
C LEU A 335 8.52 14.55 -12.71
N SER A 336 8.57 14.93 -11.44
CA SER A 336 8.90 16.28 -11.01
C SER A 336 9.97 16.27 -9.93
N LEU A 337 10.80 17.32 -9.90
CA LEU A 337 11.70 17.58 -8.78
C LEU A 337 10.96 17.87 -7.47
N THR A 338 9.67 18.23 -7.54
CA THR A 338 8.82 18.48 -6.36
C THR A 338 7.91 17.29 -6.00
N ASP A 339 8.04 16.14 -6.69
CA ASP A 339 7.29 14.92 -6.33
C ASP A 339 7.65 14.43 -4.92
N ASP A 340 6.73 13.69 -4.28
CA ASP A 340 6.90 13.24 -2.90
C ASP A 340 8.16 12.39 -2.68
N LEU A 341 8.51 11.54 -3.64
CA LEU A 341 9.73 10.73 -3.57
C LEU A 341 10.99 11.62 -3.48
N MET A 342 11.05 12.69 -4.29
CA MET A 342 12.18 13.62 -4.31
C MET A 342 12.19 14.48 -3.05
N ARG A 343 11.02 14.98 -2.65
CA ARG A 343 10.84 15.82 -1.47
C ARG A 343 11.13 15.08 -0.16
N LEU A 344 10.93 13.77 -0.08
CA LEU A 344 11.15 13.03 1.17
C LEU A 344 12.58 12.49 1.31
N PHE A 345 13.25 12.15 0.20
CA PHE A 345 14.51 11.41 0.24
C PHE A 345 15.71 12.12 -0.41
N GLN A 346 15.48 13.21 -1.16
CA GLN A 346 16.53 13.92 -1.90
C GLN A 346 16.32 15.45 -1.96
N GLN A 347 15.85 16.08 -0.88
CA GLN A 347 15.61 17.54 -0.83
C GLN A 347 16.84 18.35 -1.25
N GLY A 348 18.00 18.08 -0.66
CA GLY A 348 19.23 18.84 -0.96
C GLY A 348 19.70 18.71 -2.41
N ALA A 349 19.51 17.55 -3.04
CA ALA A 349 19.84 17.36 -4.46
C ALA A 349 18.84 18.07 -5.37
N ALA A 350 17.54 17.97 -5.08
CA ALA A 350 16.50 18.67 -5.83
C ALA A 350 16.68 20.20 -5.75
N GLU A 351 16.92 20.74 -4.56
CA GLU A 351 17.19 22.17 -4.33
C GLU A 351 18.46 22.64 -5.03
N ALA A 352 19.56 21.88 -4.96
CA ALA A 352 20.81 22.23 -5.64
C ALA A 352 20.67 22.24 -7.17
N ILE A 353 19.81 21.39 -7.73
CA ILE A 353 19.51 21.35 -9.17
C ILE A 353 18.60 22.52 -9.54
N LEU A 354 17.55 22.77 -8.76
CA LEU A 354 16.64 23.90 -8.95
C LEU A 354 17.34 25.27 -8.83
N ALA A 355 18.33 25.37 -7.94
CA ALA A 355 19.09 26.61 -7.72
C ALA A 355 20.14 26.89 -8.82
N ARG A 356 20.53 25.88 -9.61
CA ARG A 356 21.63 25.99 -10.57
C ARG A 356 21.20 26.38 -11.98
N THR A 357 19.92 26.59 -12.29
CA THR A 357 19.54 26.79 -13.71
C THR A 357 18.19 27.47 -13.94
N ASN A 358 18.16 28.31 -14.98
CA ASN A 358 16.99 29.00 -15.51
C ASN A 358 16.19 28.05 -16.45
N PHE A 359 15.80 26.87 -15.96
CA PHE A 359 15.07 25.90 -16.78
C PHE A 359 13.69 26.45 -17.15
N PRO A 360 13.31 26.47 -18.45
CA PRO A 360 11.93 26.67 -18.87
C PRO A 360 11.04 25.64 -18.18
N GLU A 361 9.90 26.07 -17.62
CA GLU A 361 9.07 25.18 -16.80
C GLU A 361 8.45 24.04 -17.63
N ASP A 362 8.25 24.31 -18.92
CA ASP A 362 7.61 23.49 -19.93
C ASP A 362 8.55 22.52 -20.67
N MET A 363 9.88 22.63 -20.48
CA MET A 363 10.83 21.70 -21.08
C MET A 363 11.26 20.58 -20.12
N PRO A 364 11.39 19.33 -20.61
CA PRO A 364 11.93 18.25 -19.80
C PRO A 364 13.42 18.47 -19.51
N ILE A 365 13.79 18.19 -18.26
CA ILE A 365 15.16 18.27 -17.76
C ILE A 365 15.88 16.97 -18.11
N GLU A 366 16.64 16.99 -19.20
CA GLU A 366 17.51 15.87 -19.59
C GLU A 366 18.87 15.99 -18.90
N SER A 367 19.01 15.32 -17.74
CA SER A 367 20.29 15.25 -17.03
C SER A 367 20.50 13.88 -16.39
N GLY A 368 21.62 13.23 -16.74
CA GLY A 368 22.02 11.96 -16.12
C GLY A 368 22.28 12.06 -14.61
N LEU A 369 22.39 13.28 -14.07
CA LEU A 369 22.48 13.51 -12.62
C LEU A 369 21.10 13.38 -11.96
N VAL A 370 20.06 13.96 -12.57
CA VAL A 370 18.66 13.87 -12.11
C VAL A 370 18.18 12.42 -12.12
N THR A 371 18.42 11.69 -13.21
CA THR A 371 18.03 10.26 -13.31
C THR A 371 18.70 9.41 -12.22
N ARG A 372 19.98 9.69 -11.90
CA ARG A 372 20.68 9.00 -10.80
C ARG A 372 20.11 9.36 -9.43
N ALA A 373 19.74 10.61 -9.21
CA ALA A 373 19.12 11.05 -7.96
C ALA A 373 17.77 10.36 -7.72
N ILE A 374 16.90 10.30 -8.73
CA ILE A 374 15.60 9.60 -8.66
C ILE A 374 15.80 8.12 -8.35
N ARG A 375 16.73 7.47 -9.05
CA ARG A 375 17.07 6.06 -8.84
C ARG A 375 17.56 5.80 -7.41
N SER A 376 18.41 6.69 -6.90
CA SER A 376 18.94 6.63 -5.52
C SER A 376 17.82 6.80 -4.50
N ALA A 377 16.94 7.79 -4.68
CA ALA A 377 15.79 8.02 -3.80
C ALA A 377 14.92 6.76 -3.70
N GLN A 378 14.53 6.18 -4.83
CA GLN A 378 13.71 4.97 -4.86
C GLN A 378 14.39 3.78 -4.17
N SER A 379 15.69 3.55 -4.40
CA SER A 379 16.42 2.46 -3.73
C SER A 379 16.59 2.67 -2.22
N GLN A 380 16.65 3.93 -1.74
CA GLN A 380 16.63 4.21 -0.30
C GLN A 380 15.27 3.86 0.32
N VAL A 381 14.16 4.16 -0.36
CA VAL A 381 12.82 3.77 0.10
C VAL A 381 12.68 2.25 0.14
N GLU A 382 13.12 1.56 -0.91
CA GLU A 382 13.11 0.09 -0.96
C GLU A 382 13.89 -0.53 0.21
N ALA A 383 15.11 -0.03 0.48
CA ALA A 383 15.95 -0.51 1.58
C ALA A 383 15.30 -0.26 2.95
N ARG A 384 14.76 0.95 3.17
CA ARG A 384 14.03 1.30 4.40
C ARG A 384 12.82 0.38 4.61
N ASN A 385 12.04 0.13 3.55
CA ASN A 385 10.87 -0.75 3.61
C ASN A 385 11.28 -2.21 3.89
N ALA A 386 12.37 -2.68 3.31
CA ALA A 386 12.91 -4.02 3.60
C ALA A 386 13.38 -4.16 5.06
N GLU A 387 14.04 -3.13 5.60
CA GLU A 387 14.46 -3.10 7.00
C GLU A 387 13.26 -3.10 7.96
N MET A 388 12.23 -2.29 7.68
CA MET A 388 11.00 -2.31 8.47
C MET A 388 10.34 -3.69 8.48
N ARG A 389 10.23 -4.35 7.31
CA ARG A 389 9.68 -5.72 7.23
C ARG A 389 10.53 -6.72 8.02
N LYS A 390 11.86 -6.63 7.92
CA LYS A 390 12.78 -7.49 8.68
C LYS A 390 12.62 -7.30 10.19
N ASN A 391 12.48 -6.06 10.65
CA ASN A 391 12.28 -5.75 12.06
C ASN A 391 10.94 -6.31 12.56
N VAL A 392 9.84 -6.05 11.84
CA VAL A 392 8.52 -6.60 12.18
C VAL A 392 8.57 -8.13 12.31
N LEU A 393 9.18 -8.82 11.34
CA LEU A 393 9.36 -10.27 11.39
C LEU A 393 10.20 -10.72 12.59
N LYS A 394 11.31 -10.02 12.88
CA LYS A 394 12.20 -10.36 13.99
C LYS A 394 11.47 -10.31 15.35
N TYR A 395 10.63 -9.29 15.57
CA TYR A 395 9.82 -9.21 16.80
C TYR A 395 8.74 -10.29 16.82
N ASP A 396 8.06 -10.52 15.70
CA ASP A 396 7.02 -11.54 15.62
C ASP A 396 7.58 -12.96 15.75
N ASP A 397 8.80 -13.26 15.29
CA ASP A 397 9.44 -14.57 15.46
C ASP A 397 9.62 -14.96 16.94
N VAL A 398 9.83 -13.98 17.83
CA VAL A 398 9.88 -14.21 19.28
C VAL A 398 8.49 -14.55 19.82
N LEU A 399 7.48 -13.75 19.46
CA LEU A 399 6.09 -13.99 19.86
C LEU A 399 5.54 -15.28 19.25
N ASN A 400 5.98 -15.65 18.06
CA ASN A 400 5.52 -16.84 17.36
C ASN A 400 5.91 -18.13 18.09
N ARG A 401 7.10 -18.18 18.71
CA ARG A 401 7.50 -19.34 19.54
C ARG A 401 6.63 -19.50 20.78
N GLN A 402 6.33 -18.40 21.47
CA GLN A 402 5.44 -18.44 22.63
C GLN A 402 4.03 -18.88 22.21
N ARG A 403 3.55 -18.33 21.10
CA ARG A 403 2.26 -18.65 20.53
C ARG A 403 2.17 -20.11 20.11
N GLU A 404 3.20 -20.67 19.49
CA GLU A 404 3.24 -22.07 19.10
C GLU A 404 3.05 -23.00 20.30
N ALA A 405 3.73 -22.73 21.42
CA ALA A 405 3.53 -23.48 22.66
C ALA A 405 2.09 -23.36 23.18
N ILE A 406 1.57 -22.13 23.33
CA ILE A 406 0.21 -21.90 23.82
C ILE A 406 -0.86 -22.49 22.89
N TYR A 407 -0.67 -22.38 21.58
CA TYR A 407 -1.64 -22.88 20.59
C TYR A 407 -1.61 -24.41 20.53
N THR A 408 -0.46 -25.02 20.71
CA THR A 408 -0.33 -26.49 20.84
C THR A 408 -1.08 -26.97 22.08
N ASP A 409 -0.88 -26.32 23.23
CA ASP A 409 -1.57 -26.67 24.47
C ASP A 409 -3.08 -26.51 24.37
N ARG A 410 -3.52 -25.37 23.82
CA ARG A 410 -4.94 -25.13 23.56
C ARG A 410 -5.52 -26.19 22.62
N ARG A 411 -4.77 -26.60 21.59
CA ARG A 411 -5.22 -27.62 20.63
C ARG A 411 -5.41 -28.97 21.32
N HIS A 412 -4.42 -29.45 22.08
CA HIS A 412 -4.53 -30.70 22.84
C HIS A 412 -5.78 -30.73 23.75
N ILE A 413 -6.04 -29.63 24.47
CA ILE A 413 -7.21 -29.52 25.35
C ILE A 413 -8.52 -29.53 24.55
N LEU A 414 -8.57 -28.79 23.43
CA LEU A 414 -9.79 -28.68 22.61
C LEU A 414 -10.07 -29.94 21.78
N GLU A 415 -9.04 -30.69 21.41
CA GLU A 415 -9.16 -31.98 20.70
C GLU A 415 -9.50 -33.15 21.64
N GLY A 416 -9.44 -32.92 22.97
CA GLY A 416 -9.88 -33.87 23.98
C GLY A 416 -8.81 -34.90 24.37
N ASP A 417 -7.53 -34.56 24.20
CA ASP A 417 -6.43 -35.42 24.63
C ASP A 417 -6.41 -35.62 26.15
N ASP A 418 -5.86 -36.74 26.61
CA ASP A 418 -5.67 -36.99 28.04
C ASP A 418 -4.54 -36.09 28.58
N ILE A 419 -4.91 -35.17 29.47
CA ILE A 419 -4.02 -34.18 30.09
C ILE A 419 -3.70 -34.51 31.56
N ALA A 420 -4.10 -35.68 32.09
CA ALA A 420 -3.98 -36.00 33.51
C ALA A 420 -2.52 -35.95 34.02
N ASP A 421 -1.58 -36.56 33.28
CA ASP A 421 -0.16 -36.55 33.61
C ASP A 421 0.42 -35.13 33.61
N ARG A 422 -0.07 -34.28 32.68
CA ARG A 422 0.39 -32.90 32.56
C ARG A 422 -0.11 -32.02 33.70
N VAL A 423 -1.36 -32.20 34.11
CA VAL A 423 -1.92 -31.55 35.30
C VAL A 423 -1.14 -31.96 36.55
N LYS A 424 -0.82 -33.26 36.69
CA LYS A 424 -0.01 -33.75 37.81
C LYS A 424 1.37 -33.09 37.84
N HIS A 425 2.04 -32.97 36.69
CA HIS A 425 3.32 -32.28 36.60
C HIS A 425 3.23 -30.80 37.02
N PHE A 426 2.19 -30.08 36.57
CA PHE A 426 1.98 -28.69 37.00
C PHE A 426 1.73 -28.55 38.51
N VAL A 427 1.05 -29.52 39.12
CA VAL A 427 0.86 -29.55 40.59
C VAL A 427 2.18 -29.78 41.31
N GLU A 428 3.00 -30.73 40.84
CA GLU A 428 4.32 -31.01 41.42
C GLU A 428 5.26 -29.80 41.31
N ASP A 429 5.32 -29.16 40.14
CA ASP A 429 6.12 -27.95 39.91
C ASP A 429 5.66 -26.78 40.80
N ALA A 430 4.34 -26.56 40.92
CA ALA A 430 3.80 -25.51 41.76
C ALA A 430 4.13 -25.71 43.24
N ILE A 431 4.10 -26.97 43.73
CA ILE A 431 4.51 -27.29 45.10
C ILE A 431 6.02 -27.05 45.28
N GLY A 432 6.85 -27.50 44.33
CA GLY A 432 8.30 -27.34 44.38
C GLY A 432 8.81 -25.90 44.25
N ALA A 433 8.00 -24.99 43.71
CA ALA A 433 8.32 -23.56 43.67
C ALA A 433 8.02 -22.83 44.99
N VAL A 434 7.15 -23.40 45.83
CA VAL A 434 6.71 -22.80 47.10
C VAL A 434 7.48 -23.36 48.30
N VAL A 435 7.87 -24.64 48.24
CA VAL A 435 8.66 -25.36 49.25
C VAL A 435 10.14 -25.21 48.95
#